data_AF-A0AAV1HWJ4-F1
#
_entry.id   AF-A0AAV1HWJ4-F1
#
_cell.length_a   1.000
_cell.length_b   1.000
_cell.length_c   1.000
_cell.angle_alpha   90.00
_cell.angle_beta   90.00
_cell.angle_gamma   90.00
#
_symmetry.space_group_name_H-M   'P 1'
#
loop_
_entity.id
_entity.type
_entity.pdbx_description
1 polymer ?
#
loop_
_entity_poly.entity_id
_entity_poly.type
_entity_poly.pdbx_seq_one_letter_code
_entity_poly.pdbx_strand_id
1 'polypeptide(L)'
;MTSIRPPALQRPESLHGNHLEVRGHPAGPSGRSWASACSWYRERTCGKLQAERSRTASDATQQISRKHQHVRGRNVSTASTAIDALVHANVAGPGDNVLVHYRGTLDDDTVFDSSHEREPLEFIVGKGKVIPGFDDIVIGMVKGERTKERIEAEKAYGEWRSEMTTRIPAQDLPSGTELKAGDNVRLSNGSSAVVRESTAESVLLDFNHPLAGKALTFEIELLKLTKAAHLHKATFGAGCFWGPELLFQRVPGVVATEVGYAQGTWENPTYEDVCTGDTGHTEVVQVTYDPSLVTYEDLLKVFWRQIDPCVENGQGNDRGSQYRTGIYAHTAEQRHLADSSKRNLQIVTKMQDADAPVPIRTEVEDLKNYHKAEDYHQQYLAKGGRFGNAQSAAKGCDEPIRCYG
;
A
#
# COMPACT_ATOMS: atom_id res chain seq x y z
N MET A 1 -33.21 5.42 -57.55
CA MET A 1 -34.19 4.32 -57.60
C MET A 1 -34.55 3.94 -56.17
N THR A 2 -35.83 3.65 -55.88
CA THR A 2 -36.38 2.99 -54.66
C THR A 2 -35.79 3.43 -53.30
N SER A 3 -36.44 4.27 -52.48
CA SER A 3 -37.75 4.05 -51.80
C SER A 3 -37.78 2.71 -51.05
N ILE A 4 -38.04 2.65 -49.74
CA ILE A 4 -39.42 2.65 -49.18
C ILE A 4 -39.45 3.03 -47.67
N ARG A 5 -40.54 3.70 -47.27
CA ARG A 5 -41.11 3.90 -45.91
C ARG A 5 -42.62 3.51 -45.98
N PRO A 6 -43.41 3.48 -44.89
CA PRO A 6 -43.07 3.39 -43.46
C PRO A 6 -43.48 1.99 -42.92
N PRO A 7 -44.66 1.67 -42.32
CA PRO A 7 -45.78 2.47 -41.77
C PRO A 7 -45.74 2.62 -40.23
N ALA A 8 -46.80 3.16 -39.64
CA ALA A 8 -47.19 3.08 -38.22
C ALA A 8 -48.73 2.92 -38.15
N LEU A 9 -49.28 2.29 -37.10
CA LEU A 9 -50.72 2.09 -36.70
C LEU A 9 -50.71 1.04 -35.56
N GLN A 10 -51.63 0.92 -34.58
CA GLN A 10 -52.62 1.81 -33.95
C GLN A 10 -53.02 1.16 -32.58
N ARG A 11 -53.74 1.85 -31.68
CA ARG A 11 -54.38 1.22 -30.49
C ARG A 11 -55.72 0.57 -30.87
N PRO A 12 -56.22 -0.36 -30.04
CA PRO A 12 -57.45 -0.11 -29.28
C PRO A 12 -57.23 -0.40 -27.77
N GLU A 13 -57.82 0.30 -26.80
CA GLU A 13 -59.23 0.22 -26.36
C GLU A 13 -59.73 -1.23 -26.24
N SER A 14 -60.39 -1.72 -25.20
CA SER A 14 -60.71 -1.33 -23.82
C SER A 14 -61.55 -2.53 -23.30
N LEU A 15 -61.77 -2.68 -21.99
CA LEU A 15 -63.01 -3.21 -21.36
C LEU A 15 -62.71 -3.61 -19.90
N HIS A 16 -63.46 -3.01 -18.97
CA HIS A 16 -64.10 -3.57 -17.76
C HIS A 16 -63.49 -4.86 -17.14
N GLY A 17 -63.13 -4.94 -15.86
CA GLY A 17 -63.43 -4.07 -14.71
C GLY A 17 -64.03 -4.90 -13.56
N ASN A 18 -63.62 -4.65 -12.31
CA ASN A 18 -64.47 -4.85 -11.13
C ASN A 18 -63.83 -4.24 -9.87
N HIS A 19 -64.64 -3.50 -9.12
CA HIS A 19 -64.34 -3.03 -7.76
C HIS A 19 -64.48 -4.19 -6.76
N LEU A 20 -63.73 -4.10 -5.66
CA LEU A 20 -64.16 -4.62 -4.36
C LEU A 20 -63.48 -3.82 -3.24
N GLU A 21 -64.18 -2.83 -2.69
CA GLU A 21 -63.87 -2.25 -1.38
C GLU A 21 -64.40 -3.17 -0.29
N VAL A 22 -63.63 -3.38 0.79
CA VAL A 22 -64.17 -3.64 2.12
C VAL A 22 -63.37 -2.82 3.13
N ARG A 23 -64.05 -1.97 3.91
CA ARG A 23 -63.45 -1.19 5.01
C ARG A 23 -63.54 -1.94 6.33
N GLY A 24 -62.53 -1.82 7.18
CA GLY A 24 -62.54 -2.31 8.57
C GLY A 24 -61.33 -1.85 9.38
N HIS A 25 -61.52 -0.83 10.22
CA HIS A 25 -60.58 -0.30 11.24
C HIS A 25 -61.09 -0.68 12.65
N PRO A 26 -60.38 -0.39 13.79
CA PRO A 26 -58.93 -0.23 14.02
C PRO A 26 -58.39 -0.89 15.34
N ALA A 27 -57.07 -1.09 15.46
CA ALA A 27 -56.24 -1.10 16.70
C ALA A 27 -54.80 -1.54 16.29
N GLY A 28 -53.65 -1.08 16.80
CA GLY A 28 -53.20 -0.19 17.87
C GLY A 28 -51.66 0.00 17.68
N PRO A 29 -50.93 0.73 18.54
CA PRO A 29 -49.62 1.26 18.16
C PRO A 29 -48.41 0.41 18.57
N SER A 30 -47.73 -0.23 17.61
CA SER A 30 -46.37 -0.78 17.81
C SER A 30 -45.63 -1.02 16.49
N GLY A 31 -44.38 -0.58 16.39
CA GLY A 31 -43.49 -0.86 15.26
C GLY A 31 -42.87 0.37 14.61
N ARG A 32 -41.82 0.93 15.22
CA ARG A 32 -40.85 1.75 14.46
C ARG A 32 -40.16 0.83 13.45
N SER A 33 -40.02 1.27 12.20
CA SER A 33 -39.60 0.39 11.11
C SER A 33 -38.13 -0.01 11.19
N TRP A 34 -37.85 -1.26 10.82
CA TRP A 34 -36.56 -1.93 10.94
C TRP A 34 -35.41 -1.33 10.12
N ALA A 35 -35.67 -0.30 9.29
CA ALA A 35 -34.66 0.39 8.49
C ALA A 35 -33.90 1.50 9.27
N SER A 36 -34.41 1.94 10.43
CA SER A 36 -33.93 3.16 11.09
C SER A 36 -32.57 3.03 11.80
N ALA A 37 -32.19 1.83 12.27
CA ALA A 37 -30.99 1.64 13.07
C ALA A 37 -29.69 1.71 12.25
N CYS A 38 -29.61 1.02 11.11
CA CYS A 38 -28.42 1.06 10.22
C CYS A 38 -28.28 2.39 9.46
N SER A 39 -29.38 3.10 9.14
CA SER A 39 -29.33 4.39 8.43
C SER A 39 -28.59 5.47 9.23
N TRP A 40 -28.72 5.46 10.57
CA TRP A 40 -28.18 6.47 11.47
C TRP A 40 -26.64 6.59 11.42
N TYR A 41 -25.93 5.49 11.12
CA TYR A 41 -24.46 5.50 11.00
C TYR A 41 -23.98 6.27 9.75
N ARG A 42 -24.77 6.23 8.66
CA ARG A 42 -24.51 7.02 7.44
C ARG A 42 -24.72 8.52 7.71
N GLU A 43 -25.78 8.88 8.42
CA GLU A 43 -26.16 10.29 8.64
C GLU A 43 -25.20 11.03 9.60
N ARG A 44 -24.80 10.41 10.73
CA ARG A 44 -23.99 11.12 11.75
C ARG A 44 -22.48 11.21 11.48
N THR A 45 -21.93 10.46 10.52
CA THR A 45 -20.54 10.67 10.09
C THR A 45 -20.38 11.83 9.11
N CYS A 46 -21.46 12.32 8.51
CA CYS A 46 -21.43 13.50 7.62
C CYS A 46 -21.52 14.83 8.40
N GLY A 47 -22.34 14.89 9.46
CA GLY A 47 -22.70 16.14 10.14
C GLY A 47 -21.70 16.75 11.14
N LYS A 48 -20.51 16.17 11.38
CA LYS A 48 -19.61 16.62 12.47
C LYS A 48 -18.34 17.37 12.06
N LEU A 49 -17.94 17.34 10.79
CA LEU A 49 -16.73 18.06 10.33
C LEU A 49 -16.94 19.56 10.08
N GLN A 50 -18.16 20.08 10.17
CA GLN A 50 -18.47 21.51 10.04
C GLN A 50 -18.89 22.20 11.37
N ALA A 51 -18.97 21.46 12.49
CA ALA A 51 -19.56 21.97 13.74
C ALA A 51 -18.57 22.20 14.91
N GLU A 52 -17.28 21.90 14.74
CA GLU A 52 -16.27 22.02 15.82
C GLU A 52 -15.30 23.23 15.67
N ARG A 53 -15.62 24.21 14.80
CA ARG A 53 -14.89 25.50 14.71
C ARG A 53 -15.50 26.65 15.51
N SER A 54 -16.57 26.43 16.27
CA SER A 54 -17.22 27.50 17.04
C SER A 54 -18.03 26.99 18.24
N ARG A 55 -17.36 26.83 19.39
CA ARG A 55 -17.90 26.98 20.76
C ARG A 55 -16.76 26.95 21.80
N THR A 56 -16.24 28.16 22.02
CA THR A 56 -16.04 28.79 23.34
C THR A 56 -15.33 28.01 24.44
N ALA A 57 -14.12 28.48 24.77
CA ALA A 57 -13.47 28.20 26.05
C ALA A 57 -14.23 28.86 27.22
N SER A 58 -14.70 28.05 28.17
CA SER A 58 -14.98 28.36 29.58
C SER A 58 -15.30 27.04 30.29
N ASP A 59 -15.06 26.96 31.60
CA ASP A 59 -15.56 25.91 32.51
C ASP A 59 -15.11 24.45 32.26
N ALA A 60 -13.81 24.20 32.47
CA ALA A 60 -13.30 22.85 32.75
C ALA A 60 -12.12 22.82 33.75
N THR A 61 -12.09 23.72 34.74
CA THR A 61 -10.96 23.85 35.71
C THR A 61 -11.29 23.36 37.13
N GLN A 62 -12.51 22.85 37.40
CA GLN A 62 -12.90 22.34 38.72
C GLN A 62 -13.57 20.96 38.69
N GLN A 63 -12.86 19.93 38.20
CA GLN A 63 -13.18 18.54 38.59
C GLN A 63 -11.99 17.55 38.59
N ILE A 64 -10.75 18.07 38.67
CA ILE A 64 -9.52 17.25 38.79
C ILE A 64 -9.17 17.00 40.26
N SER A 65 -10.05 16.32 41.01
CA SER A 65 -9.69 15.70 42.29
C SER A 65 -10.76 14.69 42.75
N ARG A 66 -10.79 13.51 42.10
CA ARG A 66 -11.39 12.22 42.55
C ARG A 66 -11.42 11.18 41.42
N LYS A 67 -10.24 10.82 40.88
CA LYS A 67 -10.07 9.62 40.01
C LYS A 67 -8.64 9.06 39.94
N HIS A 68 -7.82 9.31 40.97
CA HIS A 68 -6.53 8.63 41.14
C HIS A 68 -6.72 7.26 41.82
N GLN A 69 -7.29 6.29 41.11
CA GLN A 69 -7.16 4.85 41.40
C GLN A 69 -7.85 3.95 40.36
N HIS A 70 -7.66 4.15 39.04
CA HIS A 70 -7.90 3.10 38.01
C HIS A 70 -7.32 3.45 36.61
N VAL A 71 -6.06 3.90 36.54
CA VAL A 71 -5.34 4.07 35.25
C VAL A 71 -3.91 3.52 35.35
N ARG A 72 -3.80 2.19 35.40
CA ARG A 72 -2.57 1.43 35.09
C ARG A 72 -2.99 0.19 34.30
N GLY A 73 -2.73 0.18 32.98
CA GLY A 73 -2.96 -1.01 32.14
C GLY A 73 -3.58 -0.82 30.74
N ARG A 74 -3.97 0.39 30.31
CA ARG A 74 -4.65 0.59 28.99
C ARG A 74 -3.92 1.44 27.93
N ASN A 75 -2.78 2.06 28.25
CA ASN A 75 -2.04 2.93 27.32
C ASN A 75 -0.66 2.38 26.89
N VAL A 76 -0.26 1.18 27.32
CA VAL A 76 1.09 0.65 27.04
C VAL A 76 1.20 0.11 25.60
N SER A 77 0.18 -0.60 25.11
CA SER A 77 0.22 -1.19 23.76
C SER A 77 0.16 -0.14 22.65
N THR A 78 -0.75 0.83 22.73
CA THR A 78 -0.88 1.89 21.73
C THR A 78 0.31 2.85 21.71
N ALA A 79 0.94 3.08 22.87
CA ALA A 79 2.19 3.82 22.94
C ALA A 79 3.35 3.04 22.30
N SER A 80 3.43 1.72 22.51
CA SER A 80 4.42 0.86 21.82
C SER A 80 4.26 0.99 20.32
N THR A 81 3.09 0.67 19.76
CA THR A 81 2.87 0.68 18.29
C THR A 81 3.19 2.04 17.66
N ALA A 82 2.88 3.16 18.34
CA ALA A 82 3.22 4.49 17.85
C ALA A 82 4.72 4.80 17.91
N ILE A 83 5.43 4.33 18.94
CA ILE A 83 6.90 4.41 19.05
C ILE A 83 7.56 3.51 18.01
N ASP A 84 7.10 2.27 17.87
CA ASP A 84 7.59 1.28 16.92
C ASP A 84 7.45 1.80 15.48
N ALA A 85 6.30 2.39 15.13
CA ALA A 85 6.09 3.04 13.83
C ALA A 85 7.00 4.27 13.62
N LEU A 86 7.21 5.09 14.66
CA LEU A 86 8.10 6.27 14.58
C LEU A 86 9.57 5.86 14.44
N VAL A 87 10.00 4.77 15.08
CA VAL A 87 11.33 4.18 14.93
C VAL A 87 11.49 3.64 13.51
N HIS A 88 10.56 2.80 13.03
CA HIS A 88 10.61 2.25 11.67
C HIS A 88 10.61 3.34 10.59
N ALA A 89 9.87 4.43 10.77
CA ALA A 89 9.83 5.55 9.83
C ALA A 89 11.18 6.30 9.70
N ASN A 90 12.03 6.26 10.73
CA ASN A 90 13.31 6.98 10.76
C ASN A 90 14.56 6.10 10.62
N VAL A 91 14.44 4.77 10.77
CA VAL A 91 15.53 3.80 10.57
C VAL A 91 15.60 3.35 9.12
N ALA A 92 16.75 3.44 8.46
CA ALA A 92 16.95 2.98 7.09
C ALA A 92 16.94 1.45 6.97
N GLY A 93 16.31 0.93 5.91
CA GLY A 93 16.25 -0.50 5.61
C GLY A 93 16.33 -0.82 4.11
N PRO A 94 16.42 -2.11 3.74
CA PRO A 94 16.57 -2.53 2.35
C PRO A 94 15.43 -2.03 1.45
N GLY A 95 15.79 -1.41 0.32
CA GLY A 95 14.87 -0.80 -0.63
C GLY A 95 14.59 0.68 -0.37
N ASP A 96 14.92 1.23 0.81
CA ASP A 96 14.80 2.67 1.07
C ASP A 96 15.75 3.47 0.19
N ASN A 97 15.35 4.68 -0.21
CA ASN A 97 16.20 5.62 -0.91
C ASN A 97 16.82 6.61 0.09
N VAL A 98 18.13 6.60 0.19
CA VAL A 98 18.92 7.35 1.18
C VAL A 98 19.80 8.39 0.50
N LEU A 99 20.03 9.50 1.21
CA LEU A 99 21.01 10.52 0.86
C LEU A 99 22.03 10.60 1.98
N VAL A 100 23.30 10.34 1.69
CA VAL A 100 24.36 10.27 2.71
C VAL A 100 25.54 11.18 2.36
N HIS A 101 26.12 11.81 3.38
CA HIS A 101 27.50 12.25 3.31
C HIS A 101 28.42 11.14 3.82
N TYR A 102 29.57 10.96 3.18
CA TYR A 102 30.62 10.06 3.64
C TYR A 102 32.04 10.60 3.42
N ARG A 103 32.98 10.04 4.18
CA ARG A 103 34.44 10.15 4.01
C ARG A 103 35.06 8.74 4.18
N GLY A 104 35.73 8.26 3.14
CA GLY A 104 36.42 6.98 3.13
C GLY A 104 37.94 7.14 3.30
N THR A 105 38.52 6.41 4.26
CA THR A 105 39.96 6.34 4.49
C THR A 105 40.50 4.92 4.44
N LEU A 106 41.79 4.79 4.17
CA LEU A 106 42.56 3.55 4.38
C LEU A 106 42.99 3.43 5.86
N ASP A 107 43.58 2.29 6.23
CA ASP A 107 44.15 2.07 7.58
C ASP A 107 45.35 3.00 7.91
N ASP A 108 45.90 3.71 6.93
CA ASP A 108 46.94 4.75 7.11
C ASP A 108 46.37 6.19 7.19
N ASP A 109 45.06 6.31 7.42
CA ASP A 109 44.26 7.54 7.43
C ASP A 109 44.21 8.33 6.09
N THR A 110 44.83 7.83 5.01
CA THR A 110 44.74 8.45 3.68
C THR A 110 43.30 8.44 3.18
N VAL A 111 42.77 9.61 2.84
CA VAL A 111 41.46 9.74 2.18
C VAL A 111 41.58 9.25 0.75
N PHE A 112 40.79 8.24 0.38
CA PHE A 112 40.69 7.79 -1.01
C PHE A 112 39.46 8.39 -1.73
N ASP A 113 38.39 8.72 -0.97
CA ASP A 113 37.20 9.36 -1.52
C ASP A 113 36.37 10.08 -0.43
N SER A 114 35.66 11.14 -0.81
CA SER A 114 34.65 11.78 0.05
C SER A 114 33.60 12.53 -0.75
N SER A 115 32.38 12.56 -0.21
CA SER A 115 31.28 13.37 -0.74
C SER A 115 31.24 14.82 -0.24
N HIS A 116 32.03 15.22 0.76
CA HIS A 116 31.88 16.55 1.39
C HIS A 116 32.22 17.73 0.46
N GLU A 117 32.93 17.48 -0.63
CA GLU A 117 33.30 18.47 -1.65
C GLU A 117 32.41 18.39 -2.91
N ARG A 118 31.32 17.60 -2.87
CA ARG A 118 30.38 17.39 -3.98
C ARG A 118 28.95 17.15 -3.47
N GLU A 119 28.03 16.85 -4.37
CA GLU A 119 26.68 16.43 -3.97
C GLU A 119 26.74 15.16 -3.10
N PRO A 120 25.89 15.05 -2.05
CA PRO A 120 25.78 13.83 -1.26
C PRO A 120 25.40 12.63 -2.12
N LEU A 121 25.76 11.43 -1.67
CA LEU A 121 25.48 10.20 -2.41
C LEU A 121 24.01 9.78 -2.20
N GLU A 122 23.22 9.82 -3.27
CA GLU A 122 21.88 9.25 -3.31
C GLU A 122 21.91 7.82 -3.85
N PHE A 123 21.34 6.86 -3.11
CA PHE A 123 21.21 5.48 -3.57
C PHE A 123 20.07 4.73 -2.89
N ILE A 124 19.70 3.59 -3.48
CA ILE A 124 18.71 2.66 -2.92
C ILE A 124 19.46 1.53 -2.18
N VAL A 125 19.19 1.40 -0.89
CA VAL A 125 19.77 0.37 -0.02
C VAL A 125 19.41 -1.03 -0.53
N GLY A 126 20.36 -1.97 -0.54
CA GLY A 126 20.15 -3.35 -0.99
C GLY A 126 20.07 -3.54 -2.51
N LYS A 127 20.44 -2.53 -3.31
CA LYS A 127 20.41 -2.59 -4.79
C LYS A 127 21.78 -2.61 -5.47
N GLY A 128 22.86 -2.87 -4.73
CA GLY A 128 24.21 -3.02 -5.29
C GLY A 128 24.73 -1.76 -5.99
N LYS A 129 24.35 -0.58 -5.49
CA LYS A 129 24.84 0.72 -5.99
C LYS A 129 26.12 1.18 -5.30
N VAL A 130 26.44 0.60 -4.15
CA VAL A 130 27.63 0.81 -3.33
C VAL A 130 28.27 -0.54 -3.00
N ILE A 131 29.46 -0.54 -2.42
CA ILE A 131 30.12 -1.76 -1.92
C ILE A 131 29.28 -2.42 -0.81
N PRO A 132 29.25 -3.77 -0.68
CA PRO A 132 28.39 -4.47 0.27
C PRO A 132 28.47 -3.97 1.72
N GLY A 133 29.69 -3.73 2.23
CA GLY A 133 29.87 -3.25 3.59
C GLY A 133 29.34 -1.83 3.83
N PHE A 134 29.27 -0.97 2.81
CA PHE A 134 28.68 0.37 2.93
C PHE A 134 27.16 0.27 3.02
N ASP A 135 26.56 -0.64 2.24
CA ASP A 135 25.14 -0.96 2.30
C ASP A 135 24.75 -1.53 3.68
N ASP A 136 25.56 -2.47 4.20
CA ASP A 136 25.41 -3.05 5.54
C ASP A 136 25.45 -2.00 6.66
N ILE A 137 26.35 -1.01 6.59
CA ILE A 137 26.45 0.06 7.61
C ILE A 137 25.20 0.94 7.60
N VAL A 138 24.65 1.24 6.42
CA VAL A 138 23.49 2.14 6.30
C VAL A 138 22.18 1.45 6.74
N ILE A 139 22.09 0.12 6.64
CA ILE A 139 20.97 -0.64 7.20
C ILE A 139 20.96 -0.49 8.73
N GLY A 140 19.87 0.04 9.28
CA GLY A 140 19.73 0.30 10.71
C GLY A 140 20.04 1.74 11.14
N MET A 141 20.69 2.56 10.31
CA MET A 141 20.97 3.96 10.63
C MET A 141 19.68 4.77 10.80
N VAL A 142 19.61 5.58 11.84
CA VAL A 142 18.54 6.57 12.05
C VAL A 142 18.82 7.81 11.18
N LYS A 143 17.79 8.44 10.62
CA LYS A 143 17.93 9.71 9.91
C LYS A 143 18.55 10.79 10.81
N GLY A 144 19.65 11.39 10.37
CA GLY A 144 20.47 12.33 11.12
C GLY A 144 21.59 11.68 11.95
N GLU A 145 21.70 10.36 11.94
CA GLU A 145 22.81 9.64 12.57
C GLU A 145 24.11 9.78 11.77
N ARG A 146 25.23 9.81 12.50
CA ARG A 146 26.58 9.67 11.96
C ARG A 146 27.29 8.52 12.64
N THR A 147 27.86 7.61 11.84
CA THR A 147 28.64 6.46 12.31
C THR A 147 30.03 6.43 11.67
N LYS A 148 30.94 5.63 12.25
CA LYS A 148 32.29 5.38 11.74
C LYS A 148 32.61 3.89 11.85
N GLU A 149 32.69 3.20 10.73
CA GLU A 149 32.82 1.74 10.68
C GLU A 149 33.93 1.29 9.73
N ARG A 150 34.55 0.15 10.04
CA ARG A 150 35.60 -0.48 9.20
C ARG A 150 35.00 -1.63 8.40
N ILE A 151 35.26 -1.63 7.11
CA ILE A 151 34.84 -2.64 6.13
C ILE A 151 36.07 -3.44 5.73
N GLU A 152 36.08 -4.74 6.01
CA GLU A 152 37.12 -5.66 5.53
C GLU A 152 37.08 -5.83 4.01
N ALA A 153 38.21 -6.20 3.40
CA ALA A 153 38.36 -6.25 1.94
C ALA A 153 37.28 -7.10 1.24
N GLU A 154 36.91 -8.26 1.80
CA GLU A 154 35.79 -9.10 1.33
C GLU A 154 34.48 -8.32 1.09
N LYS A 155 34.11 -7.41 2.00
CA LYS A 155 32.89 -6.57 1.90
C LYS A 155 33.12 -5.23 1.20
N ALA A 156 34.36 -4.91 0.85
CA ALA A 156 34.73 -3.72 0.10
C ALA A 156 34.88 -4.02 -1.40
N TYR A 157 36.12 -4.13 -1.88
CA TYR A 157 36.44 -4.40 -3.30
C TYR A 157 36.94 -5.84 -3.54
N GLY A 158 36.75 -6.72 -2.57
CA GLY A 158 37.21 -8.10 -2.56
C GLY A 158 38.69 -8.24 -2.16
N GLU A 159 39.10 -9.47 -1.88
CA GLU A 159 40.51 -9.83 -1.72
C GLU A 159 41.29 -9.62 -3.02
N TRP A 160 42.57 -9.26 -2.90
CA TRP A 160 43.47 -9.22 -4.05
C TRP A 160 43.81 -10.64 -4.53
N ARG A 161 43.72 -10.84 -5.85
CA ARG A 161 43.82 -12.15 -6.50
C ARG A 161 45.03 -12.22 -7.43
N SER A 162 45.93 -13.16 -7.18
CA SER A 162 47.14 -13.34 -8.00
C SER A 162 46.83 -13.75 -9.44
N GLU A 163 45.75 -14.51 -9.63
CA GLU A 163 45.23 -14.98 -10.92
C GLU A 163 44.62 -13.86 -11.77
N MET A 164 44.34 -12.68 -11.17
CA MET A 164 43.92 -11.47 -11.86
C MET A 164 45.12 -10.63 -12.34
N THR A 165 46.32 -11.22 -12.40
CA THR A 165 47.50 -10.59 -13.04
C THR A 165 47.86 -11.29 -14.35
N THR A 166 48.49 -10.58 -15.27
CA THR A 166 48.96 -11.14 -16.55
C THR A 166 50.28 -10.49 -16.93
N ARG A 167 51.29 -11.32 -17.23
CA ARG A 167 52.57 -10.86 -17.75
C ARG A 167 52.53 -10.88 -19.28
N ILE A 168 52.70 -9.71 -19.89
CA ILE A 168 52.76 -9.53 -21.34
C ILE A 168 54.23 -9.37 -21.74
N PRO A 169 54.77 -10.20 -22.66
CA PRO A 169 56.11 -10.00 -23.22
C PRO A 169 56.25 -8.64 -23.90
N ALA A 170 57.39 -7.96 -23.72
CA ALA A 170 57.59 -6.61 -24.25
C ALA A 170 57.50 -6.53 -25.79
N GLN A 171 57.82 -7.63 -26.48
CA GLN A 171 57.66 -7.80 -27.93
C GLN A 171 56.20 -7.78 -28.42
N ASP A 172 55.23 -8.08 -27.55
CA ASP A 172 53.80 -8.15 -27.89
C ASP A 172 53.09 -6.80 -27.60
N LEU A 173 53.81 -5.82 -27.06
CA LEU A 173 53.33 -4.45 -26.87
C LEU A 173 53.41 -3.65 -28.18
N PRO A 174 52.50 -2.68 -28.42
CA PRO A 174 52.58 -1.82 -29.59
C PRO A 174 53.91 -1.06 -29.65
N SER A 175 54.50 -0.94 -30.84
CA SER A 175 55.81 -0.30 -31.02
C SER A 175 55.83 1.14 -30.49
N GLY A 176 56.82 1.46 -29.65
CA GLY A 176 56.94 2.77 -28.99
C GLY A 176 56.19 2.92 -27.67
N THR A 177 55.58 1.83 -27.15
CA THR A 177 54.93 1.84 -25.84
C THR A 177 55.97 1.71 -24.72
N GLU A 178 56.21 2.79 -23.96
CA GLU A 178 56.90 2.73 -22.67
C GLU A 178 55.88 2.76 -21.52
N LEU A 179 55.91 1.75 -20.65
CA LEU A 179 55.06 1.67 -19.45
C LEU A 179 55.91 1.65 -18.18
N LYS A 180 55.40 2.26 -17.12
CA LYS A 180 56.02 2.36 -15.79
C LYS A 180 55.10 1.77 -14.73
N ALA A 181 55.69 1.28 -13.64
CA ALA A 181 54.92 0.82 -12.49
C ALA A 181 54.03 1.95 -11.94
N GLY A 182 52.75 1.69 -11.78
CA GLY A 182 51.71 2.66 -11.42
C GLY A 182 50.86 3.18 -12.59
N ASP A 183 51.26 2.95 -13.84
CA ASP A 183 50.49 3.41 -15.00
C ASP A 183 49.15 2.65 -15.11
N ASN A 184 48.06 3.40 -15.37
CA ASN A 184 46.76 2.83 -15.70
C ASN A 184 46.69 2.61 -17.22
N VAL A 185 46.67 1.35 -17.66
CA VAL A 185 46.52 1.00 -19.07
C VAL A 185 45.09 0.56 -19.37
N ARG A 186 44.61 0.91 -20.57
CA ARG A 186 43.32 0.44 -21.09
C ARG A 186 43.55 -0.40 -22.34
N LEU A 187 43.08 -1.64 -22.32
CA LEU A 187 43.22 -2.58 -23.42
C LEU A 187 42.12 -2.40 -24.47
N SER A 188 42.36 -2.96 -25.66
CA SER A 188 41.45 -2.90 -26.82
C SER A 188 40.08 -3.55 -26.57
N ASN A 189 39.99 -4.50 -25.62
CA ASN A 189 38.73 -5.10 -25.17
C ASN A 189 37.94 -4.21 -24.18
N GLY A 190 38.45 -3.01 -23.86
CA GLY A 190 37.82 -2.06 -22.95
C GLY A 190 38.23 -2.20 -21.48
N SER A 191 38.84 -3.33 -21.09
CA SER A 191 39.34 -3.57 -19.72
C SER A 191 40.45 -2.59 -19.36
N SER A 192 40.57 -2.28 -18.06
CA SER A 192 41.66 -1.46 -17.53
C SER A 192 42.48 -2.29 -16.53
N ALA A 193 43.79 -2.00 -16.46
CA ALA A 193 44.71 -2.64 -15.54
C ALA A 193 45.76 -1.65 -15.04
N VAL A 194 46.34 -1.92 -13.87
CA VAL A 194 47.48 -1.17 -13.34
C VAL A 194 48.77 -1.92 -13.69
N VAL A 195 49.77 -1.22 -14.21
CA VAL A 195 51.12 -1.79 -14.39
C VAL A 195 51.77 -1.96 -13.02
N ARG A 196 52.04 -3.20 -12.61
CA ARG A 196 52.74 -3.50 -11.34
C ARG A 196 54.24 -3.51 -11.49
N GLU A 197 54.72 -4.04 -12.60
CA GLU A 197 56.14 -4.19 -12.92
C GLU A 197 56.31 -3.95 -14.41
N SER A 198 57.41 -3.29 -14.80
CA SER A 198 57.80 -3.10 -16.18
C SER A 198 59.31 -3.35 -16.29
N THR A 199 59.70 -4.32 -17.10
CA THR A 199 61.10 -4.68 -17.37
C THR A 199 61.35 -4.63 -18.88
N ALA A 200 62.61 -4.71 -19.30
CA ALA A 200 62.97 -4.76 -20.72
C ALA A 200 62.39 -5.99 -21.47
N GLU A 201 61.94 -7.02 -20.73
CA GLU A 201 61.48 -8.30 -21.27
C GLU A 201 59.95 -8.45 -21.19
N SER A 202 59.30 -7.83 -20.19
CA SER A 202 57.86 -7.99 -19.98
C SER A 202 57.25 -6.91 -19.08
N VAL A 203 55.93 -6.75 -19.17
CA VAL A 203 55.14 -5.89 -18.29
C VAL A 203 54.11 -6.75 -17.55
N LEU A 204 54.01 -6.60 -16.22
CA LEU A 204 53.01 -7.25 -15.40
C LEU A 204 51.81 -6.32 -15.21
N LEU A 205 50.67 -6.69 -15.78
CA LEU A 205 49.40 -6.01 -15.61
C LEU A 205 48.60 -6.64 -14.48
N ASP A 206 47.96 -5.81 -13.66
CA ASP A 206 47.06 -6.21 -12.58
C ASP A 206 45.64 -5.69 -12.86
N PHE A 207 44.70 -6.63 -12.97
CA PHE A 207 43.27 -6.39 -13.23
C PHE A 207 42.43 -6.36 -11.96
N ASN A 208 43.03 -6.53 -10.77
CA ASN A 208 42.34 -6.28 -9.52
C ASN A 208 41.93 -4.80 -9.40
N HIS A 209 40.89 -4.53 -8.63
CA HIS A 209 40.58 -3.16 -8.24
C HIS A 209 41.76 -2.55 -7.47
N PRO A 210 42.11 -1.24 -7.63
CA PRO A 210 43.23 -0.63 -6.92
C PRO A 210 43.15 -0.69 -5.38
N LEU A 211 41.95 -0.91 -4.85
CA LEU A 211 41.67 -1.10 -3.41
C LEU A 211 41.36 -2.56 -3.01
N ALA A 212 41.55 -3.53 -3.90
CA ALA A 212 41.39 -4.95 -3.56
C ALA A 212 42.43 -5.37 -2.50
N GLY A 213 42.03 -6.21 -1.56
CA GLY A 213 42.83 -6.61 -0.40
C GLY A 213 43.06 -5.49 0.64
N LYS A 214 42.39 -4.34 0.52
CA LYS A 214 42.44 -3.25 1.52
C LYS A 214 41.14 -3.19 2.30
N ALA A 215 41.26 -3.11 3.63
CA ALA A 215 40.16 -2.66 4.46
C ALA A 215 39.97 -1.13 4.30
N LEU A 216 38.73 -0.68 4.42
CA LEU A 216 38.33 0.72 4.26
C LEU A 216 37.56 1.16 5.50
N THR A 217 37.89 2.32 6.05
CA THR A 217 37.08 2.94 7.11
C THR A 217 36.20 4.01 6.49
N PHE A 218 34.89 3.97 6.79
CA PHE A 218 33.93 4.98 6.36
C PHE A 218 33.33 5.70 7.54
N GLU A 219 33.40 7.03 7.52
CA GLU A 219 32.51 7.89 8.29
C GLU A 219 31.29 8.20 7.40
N ILE A 220 30.07 7.91 7.86
CA ILE A 220 28.82 8.07 7.10
C ILE A 220 27.81 8.87 7.95
N GLU A 221 27.14 9.85 7.34
CA GLU A 221 26.07 10.66 7.91
C GLU A 221 24.80 10.55 7.06
N LEU A 222 23.69 10.08 7.64
CA LEU A 222 22.42 9.87 6.94
C LEU A 222 21.57 11.14 6.91
N LEU A 223 21.74 11.97 5.88
CA LEU A 223 21.08 13.27 5.73
C LEU A 223 19.57 13.15 5.50
N LYS A 224 19.17 12.22 4.63
CA LYS A 224 17.77 12.00 4.24
C LYS A 224 17.48 10.51 4.11
N LEU A 225 16.41 10.08 4.76
CA LEU A 225 15.75 8.81 4.52
C LEU A 225 14.45 9.08 3.77
N THR A 226 14.26 8.41 2.63
CA THR A 226 12.99 8.35 1.91
C THR A 226 12.59 6.88 1.89
N LYS A 227 11.51 6.53 2.59
CA LYS A 227 11.08 5.14 2.63
C LYS A 227 10.77 4.59 1.25
N ALA A 228 11.16 3.34 1.03
CA ALA A 228 10.60 2.54 -0.04
C ALA A 228 9.08 2.62 0.07
N ALA A 229 8.41 2.88 -1.06
CA ALA A 229 6.97 2.74 -1.13
C ALA A 229 6.61 1.24 -1.08
N HIS A 230 6.67 0.66 0.12
CA HIS A 230 6.12 -0.66 0.42
C HIS A 230 4.61 -0.54 0.39
N LEU A 231 4.06 -0.52 -0.83
CA LEU A 231 2.63 -0.44 -1.03
C LEU A 231 1.99 -1.72 -0.50
N HIS A 232 1.12 -1.56 0.48
CA HIS A 232 0.38 -2.66 1.08
C HIS A 232 -0.89 -2.92 0.28
N LYS A 233 -1.36 -4.17 0.31
CA LYS A 233 -2.64 -4.58 -0.30
C LYS A 233 -3.68 -4.86 0.78
N ALA A 234 -4.93 -4.50 0.51
CA ALA A 234 -6.11 -4.79 1.33
C ALA A 234 -7.25 -5.25 0.41
N THR A 235 -8.04 -6.25 0.79
CA THR A 235 -9.16 -6.74 -0.05
C THR A 235 -10.48 -6.70 0.71
N PHE A 236 -11.52 -6.14 0.08
CA PHE A 236 -12.84 -5.94 0.66
C PHE A 236 -13.95 -6.39 -0.29
N GLY A 237 -14.87 -7.23 0.18
CA GLY A 237 -16.16 -7.52 -0.49
C GLY A 237 -17.25 -6.62 0.09
N ALA A 238 -18.03 -5.94 -0.76
CA ALA A 238 -18.88 -4.82 -0.32
C ALA A 238 -20.15 -4.61 -1.18
N GLY A 239 -20.71 -5.69 -1.74
CA GLY A 239 -21.74 -5.62 -2.78
C GLY A 239 -21.13 -5.44 -4.16
N CYS A 240 -21.89 -4.88 -5.12
CA CYS A 240 -21.39 -4.54 -6.46
C CYS A 240 -20.07 -3.77 -6.38
N PHE A 241 -18.97 -4.36 -6.85
CA PHE A 241 -17.59 -3.86 -6.66
C PHE A 241 -17.29 -2.50 -7.29
N TRP A 242 -18.10 -2.01 -8.24
CA TRP A 242 -17.89 -0.75 -8.94
C TRP A 242 -17.97 0.48 -8.03
N GLY A 243 -18.87 0.45 -7.04
CA GLY A 243 -19.04 1.53 -6.07
C GLY A 243 -17.91 1.58 -5.03
N PRO A 244 -17.61 0.47 -4.34
CA PRO A 244 -16.45 0.31 -3.47
C PRO A 244 -15.13 0.65 -4.15
N GLU A 245 -14.93 0.28 -5.42
CA GLU A 245 -13.73 0.67 -6.17
C GLU A 245 -13.60 2.19 -6.24
N LEU A 246 -14.61 2.88 -6.77
CA LEU A 246 -14.59 4.34 -6.88
C LEU A 246 -14.44 5.03 -5.51
N LEU A 247 -15.02 4.44 -4.45
CA LEU A 247 -14.84 4.93 -3.08
C LEU A 247 -13.37 4.89 -2.65
N PHE A 248 -12.69 3.75 -2.81
CA PHE A 248 -11.27 3.63 -2.44
C PHE A 248 -10.35 4.41 -3.38
N GLN A 249 -10.69 4.57 -4.67
CA GLN A 249 -9.97 5.46 -5.59
C GLN A 249 -9.87 6.89 -5.06
N ARG A 250 -10.88 7.38 -4.33
CA ARG A 250 -10.93 8.73 -3.78
C ARG A 250 -10.16 8.90 -2.47
N VAL A 251 -9.71 7.82 -1.82
CA VAL A 251 -8.99 7.91 -0.54
C VAL A 251 -7.55 8.39 -0.79
N PRO A 252 -7.10 9.50 -0.16
CA PRO A 252 -5.69 9.90 -0.16
C PRO A 252 -4.81 8.78 0.41
N GLY A 253 -3.62 8.57 -0.15
CA GLY A 253 -2.74 7.45 0.22
C GLY A 253 -3.06 6.11 -0.46
N VAL A 254 -4.27 5.90 -1.00
CA VAL A 254 -4.49 4.79 -1.94
C VAL A 254 -3.79 5.11 -3.26
N VAL A 255 -2.97 4.19 -3.77
CA VAL A 255 -2.19 4.37 -5.00
C VAL A 255 -2.88 3.73 -6.20
N ALA A 256 -3.48 2.54 -6.02
CA ALA A 256 -4.22 1.86 -7.08
C ALA A 256 -5.40 1.05 -6.51
N THR A 257 -6.39 0.80 -7.35
CA THR A 257 -7.50 -0.13 -7.08
C THR A 257 -7.64 -1.08 -8.25
N GLU A 258 -8.04 -2.31 -7.97
CA GLU A 258 -8.45 -3.31 -8.96
C GLU A 258 -9.66 -4.07 -8.41
N VAL A 259 -10.57 -4.48 -9.29
CA VAL A 259 -11.74 -5.31 -8.93
C VAL A 259 -11.56 -6.76 -9.36
N GLY A 260 -12.18 -7.70 -8.65
CA GLY A 260 -12.01 -9.11 -8.90
C GLY A 260 -12.93 -10.02 -8.09
N TYR A 261 -12.62 -11.31 -8.13
CA TYR A 261 -13.40 -12.40 -7.55
C TYR A 261 -12.54 -13.16 -6.53
N ALA A 262 -13.00 -13.32 -5.29
CA ALA A 262 -12.23 -13.92 -4.20
C ALA A 262 -13.07 -14.87 -3.32
N GLN A 263 -12.39 -15.68 -2.50
CA GLN A 263 -12.93 -16.66 -1.54
C GLN A 263 -13.77 -17.82 -2.12
N GLY A 264 -13.90 -17.96 -3.44
CA GLY A 264 -14.55 -19.10 -4.07
C GLY A 264 -13.59 -20.24 -4.40
N THR A 265 -14.08 -21.25 -5.10
CA THR A 265 -13.35 -22.51 -5.35
C THR A 265 -12.96 -22.75 -6.80
N TRP A 266 -13.46 -21.94 -7.74
CA TRP A 266 -13.19 -22.10 -9.17
C TRP A 266 -11.90 -21.37 -9.54
N GLU A 267 -11.14 -21.92 -10.48
CA GLU A 267 -9.93 -21.27 -10.98
C GLU A 267 -10.27 -20.39 -12.19
N ASN A 268 -9.88 -19.11 -12.14
CA ASN A 268 -10.10 -18.12 -13.19
C ASN A 268 -11.58 -17.97 -13.66
N PRO A 269 -12.53 -17.76 -12.72
CA PRO A 269 -13.94 -17.59 -13.08
C PRO A 269 -14.18 -16.29 -13.87
N THR A 270 -15.12 -16.33 -14.81
CA THR A 270 -15.63 -15.14 -15.50
C THR A 270 -16.71 -14.43 -14.67
N TYR A 271 -17.04 -13.19 -15.04
CA TYR A 271 -18.20 -12.48 -14.48
C TYR A 271 -19.49 -13.30 -14.60
N GLU A 272 -19.72 -13.92 -15.76
CA GLU A 272 -20.88 -14.76 -16.02
C GLU A 272 -20.92 -15.99 -15.10
N ASP A 273 -19.79 -16.65 -14.85
CA ASP A 273 -19.71 -17.76 -13.90
C ASP A 273 -20.06 -17.28 -12.48
N VAL A 274 -19.47 -16.16 -12.03
CA VAL A 274 -19.73 -15.60 -10.68
C VAL A 274 -21.19 -15.18 -10.51
N CYS A 275 -21.85 -14.70 -11.57
CA CYS A 275 -23.27 -14.34 -11.55
C CYS A 275 -24.21 -15.53 -11.29
N THR A 276 -23.79 -16.77 -11.54
CA THR A 276 -24.57 -17.98 -11.19
C THR A 276 -24.69 -18.17 -9.67
N GLY A 277 -23.69 -17.72 -8.90
CA GLY A 277 -23.53 -18.00 -7.47
C GLY A 277 -22.84 -19.34 -7.16
N ASP A 278 -22.68 -20.25 -8.13
CA ASP A 278 -22.16 -21.62 -7.93
C ASP A 278 -20.65 -21.68 -7.68
N THR A 279 -19.90 -20.64 -8.09
CA THR A 279 -18.44 -20.58 -7.96
C THR A 279 -17.97 -20.33 -6.52
N GLY A 280 -18.88 -19.86 -5.65
CA GLY A 280 -18.59 -19.46 -4.27
C GLY A 280 -17.80 -18.15 -4.13
N HIS A 281 -17.37 -17.51 -5.23
CA HIS A 281 -16.63 -16.24 -5.15
C HIS A 281 -17.53 -15.11 -4.63
N THR A 282 -16.91 -14.03 -4.15
CA THR A 282 -17.55 -12.73 -4.02
C THR A 282 -16.82 -11.70 -4.87
N GLU A 283 -17.58 -10.71 -5.36
CA GLU A 283 -17.02 -9.49 -5.88
C GLU A 283 -16.23 -8.77 -4.77
N VAL A 284 -15.00 -8.37 -5.11
CA VAL A 284 -14.10 -7.64 -4.23
C VAL A 284 -13.43 -6.47 -4.95
N VAL A 285 -13.07 -5.46 -4.16
CA VAL A 285 -12.03 -4.49 -4.51
C VAL A 285 -10.74 -4.85 -3.77
N GLN A 286 -9.63 -4.88 -4.48
CA GLN A 286 -8.29 -4.92 -3.92
C GLN A 286 -7.66 -3.53 -4.02
N VAL A 287 -7.22 -3.02 -2.89
CA VAL A 287 -6.75 -1.65 -2.69
C VAL A 287 -5.25 -1.72 -2.42
N THR A 288 -4.46 -1.08 -3.28
CA THR A 288 -3.02 -0.90 -3.09
C THR A 288 -2.77 0.49 -2.52
N TYR A 289 -2.17 0.59 -1.34
CA TYR A 289 -2.05 1.84 -0.58
C TYR A 289 -0.67 2.03 0.03
N ASP A 290 -0.30 3.29 0.25
CA ASP A 290 0.90 3.68 0.98
C ASP A 290 0.58 3.76 2.49
N PRO A 291 1.14 2.87 3.33
CA PRO A 291 0.87 2.85 4.76
C PRO A 291 1.39 4.10 5.51
N SER A 292 2.27 4.90 4.89
CA SER A 292 2.72 6.18 5.45
C SER A 292 1.71 7.33 5.26
N LEU A 293 0.75 7.15 4.34
CA LEU A 293 -0.27 8.15 3.99
C LEU A 293 -1.68 7.74 4.44
N VAL A 294 -1.99 6.44 4.52
CA VAL A 294 -3.28 5.93 5.00
C VAL A 294 -3.10 4.58 5.70
N THR A 295 -3.65 4.42 6.90
CA THR A 295 -3.54 3.16 7.65
C THR A 295 -4.57 2.12 7.20
N TYR A 296 -4.33 0.85 7.52
CA TYR A 296 -5.33 -0.21 7.27
C TYR A 296 -6.62 0.06 8.06
N GLU A 297 -6.52 0.61 9.27
CA GLU A 297 -7.67 1.01 10.08
C GLU A 297 -8.45 2.18 9.48
N ASP A 298 -7.81 3.07 8.73
CA ASP A 298 -8.51 4.12 7.98
C ASP A 298 -9.28 3.52 6.79
N LEU A 299 -8.71 2.54 6.09
CA LEU A 299 -9.42 1.78 5.05
C LEU A 299 -10.61 1.00 5.64
N LEU A 300 -10.46 0.40 6.83
CA LEU A 300 -11.57 -0.22 7.57
C LEU A 300 -12.66 0.81 7.93
N LYS A 301 -12.30 2.03 8.37
CA LYS A 301 -13.28 3.11 8.65
C LYS A 301 -14.05 3.51 7.38
N VAL A 302 -13.37 3.58 6.23
CA VAL A 302 -14.00 3.86 4.92
C VAL A 302 -14.97 2.73 4.55
N PHE A 303 -14.52 1.47 4.64
CA PHE A 303 -15.33 0.28 4.40
C PHE A 303 -16.61 0.25 5.26
N TRP A 304 -16.47 0.30 6.59
CA TRP A 304 -17.61 0.20 7.52
C TRP A 304 -18.63 1.34 7.39
N ARG A 305 -18.26 2.48 6.79
CA ARG A 305 -19.20 3.60 6.52
C ARG A 305 -20.05 3.38 5.26
N GLN A 306 -19.60 2.56 4.33
CA GLN A 306 -20.26 2.35 3.03
C GLN A 306 -21.31 1.24 3.05
N ILE A 307 -21.01 0.15 3.77
CA ILE A 307 -21.81 -1.08 3.74
C ILE A 307 -22.87 -1.10 4.86
N ASP A 308 -23.98 -1.82 4.63
CA ASP A 308 -24.79 -2.36 5.73
C ASP A 308 -24.11 -3.65 6.24
N PRO A 309 -23.60 -3.68 7.49
CA PRO A 309 -22.83 -4.80 8.03
C PRO A 309 -23.71 -5.94 8.57
N CYS A 310 -25.03 -5.74 8.61
CA CYS A 310 -26.00 -6.67 9.18
C CYS A 310 -26.66 -7.57 8.11
N VAL A 311 -26.45 -7.28 6.83
CA VAL A 311 -27.00 -8.04 5.70
C VAL A 311 -26.15 -9.27 5.42
N GLU A 312 -26.80 -10.43 5.30
CA GLU A 312 -26.21 -11.68 4.85
C GLU A 312 -26.40 -11.83 3.33
N ASN A 313 -25.34 -12.21 2.60
CA ASN A 313 -25.34 -12.46 1.16
C ASN A 313 -26.05 -11.38 0.31
N GLY A 314 -25.64 -10.13 0.50
CA GLY A 314 -26.07 -9.00 -0.33
C GLY A 314 -25.66 -7.64 0.23
N GLN A 315 -25.91 -6.60 -0.56
CA GLN A 315 -25.74 -5.21 -0.15
C GLN A 315 -26.70 -4.31 -0.95
N GLY A 316 -27.40 -3.39 -0.29
CA GLY A 316 -28.41 -2.55 -0.96
C GLY A 316 -29.48 -3.38 -1.69
N ASN A 317 -29.54 -3.26 -3.02
CA ASN A 317 -30.44 -4.05 -3.87
C ASN A 317 -29.80 -5.34 -4.41
N ASP A 318 -28.48 -5.49 -4.29
CA ASP A 318 -27.73 -6.62 -4.83
C ASP A 318 -27.88 -7.81 -3.86
N ARG A 319 -28.24 -8.99 -4.39
CA ARG A 319 -28.60 -10.18 -3.61
C ARG A 319 -27.94 -11.43 -4.19
N GLY A 320 -27.30 -12.20 -3.34
CA GLY A 320 -26.53 -13.38 -3.72
C GLY A 320 -25.22 -13.49 -2.94
N SER A 321 -24.65 -14.70 -2.87
CA SER A 321 -23.36 -14.97 -2.22
C SER A 321 -22.22 -14.14 -2.82
N GLN A 322 -22.31 -13.80 -4.11
CA GLN A 322 -21.34 -12.99 -4.83
C GLN A 322 -21.32 -11.50 -4.42
N TYR A 323 -22.33 -11.05 -3.67
CA TYR A 323 -22.46 -9.69 -3.15
C TYR A 323 -22.33 -9.64 -1.62
N ARG A 324 -21.81 -10.70 -0.99
CA ARG A 324 -21.61 -10.73 0.47
C ARG A 324 -20.57 -9.69 0.88
N THR A 325 -20.73 -9.21 2.12
CA THR A 325 -19.81 -8.22 2.69
C THR A 325 -18.71 -8.95 3.46
N GLY A 326 -17.43 -8.64 3.20
CA GLY A 326 -16.30 -9.34 3.81
C GLY A 326 -15.00 -8.54 3.81
N ILE A 327 -14.12 -8.86 4.75
CA ILE A 327 -12.77 -8.33 4.87
C ILE A 327 -11.79 -9.50 4.75
N TYR A 328 -10.88 -9.42 3.77
CA TYR A 328 -9.96 -10.51 3.44
C TYR A 328 -8.52 -10.05 3.68
N ALA A 329 -7.93 -10.58 4.75
CA ALA A 329 -6.63 -10.17 5.25
C ALA A 329 -5.49 -10.76 4.43
N HIS A 330 -4.50 -9.92 4.08
CA HIS A 330 -3.22 -10.34 3.48
C HIS A 330 -2.17 -10.73 4.53
N THR A 331 -2.35 -10.31 5.78
CA THR A 331 -1.40 -10.55 6.89
C THR A 331 -2.15 -10.84 8.20
N ALA A 332 -1.46 -11.49 9.15
CA ALA A 332 -1.99 -11.73 10.50
C ALA A 332 -2.33 -10.43 11.26
N GLU A 333 -1.62 -9.34 10.98
CA GLU A 333 -1.91 -8.01 11.52
C GLU A 333 -3.23 -7.46 10.97
N GLN A 334 -3.43 -7.49 9.64
CA GLN A 334 -4.69 -7.10 9.02
C GLN A 334 -5.86 -7.93 9.58
N ARG A 335 -5.65 -9.23 9.77
CA ARG A 335 -6.64 -10.12 10.39
C ARG A 335 -7.01 -9.67 11.80
N HIS A 336 -6.01 -9.41 12.65
CA HIS A 336 -6.21 -8.93 14.02
C HIS A 336 -6.95 -7.57 14.08
N LEU A 337 -6.58 -6.63 13.21
CA LEU A 337 -7.21 -5.31 13.11
C LEU A 337 -8.65 -5.40 12.60
N ALA A 338 -8.91 -6.23 11.58
CA ALA A 338 -10.24 -6.48 11.03
C ALA A 338 -11.17 -7.09 12.09
N ASP A 339 -10.75 -8.18 12.75
CA ASP A 339 -11.52 -8.85 13.82
C ASP A 339 -11.80 -7.90 15.00
N SER A 340 -10.83 -7.07 15.37
CA SER A 340 -10.99 -6.06 16.41
C SER A 340 -11.96 -4.94 15.99
N SER A 341 -11.93 -4.51 14.72
CA SER A 341 -12.88 -3.52 14.19
C SER A 341 -14.32 -4.06 14.16
N LYS A 342 -14.52 -5.31 13.71
CA LYS A 342 -15.83 -6.01 13.73
C LYS A 342 -16.35 -6.16 15.16
N ARG A 343 -15.49 -6.56 16.11
CA ARG A 343 -15.85 -6.67 17.54
C ARG A 343 -16.29 -5.32 18.12
N ASN A 344 -15.56 -4.25 17.82
CA ASN A 344 -15.89 -2.91 18.29
C ASN A 344 -17.22 -2.42 17.70
N LEU A 345 -17.46 -2.65 16.41
CA LEU A 345 -18.75 -2.33 15.76
C LEU A 345 -19.91 -3.09 16.41
N GLN A 346 -19.75 -4.40 16.65
CA GLN A 346 -20.77 -5.21 17.32
C GLN A 346 -21.10 -4.74 18.74
N ILE A 347 -20.11 -4.22 19.49
CA ILE A 347 -20.32 -3.60 20.80
C ILE A 347 -21.13 -2.30 20.65
N VAL A 348 -20.79 -1.44 19.69
CA VAL A 348 -21.52 -0.18 19.44
C VAL A 348 -22.99 -0.46 19.09
N THR A 349 -23.27 -1.42 18.20
CA THR A 349 -24.65 -1.82 17.87
C THR A 349 -25.42 -2.30 19.11
N LYS A 350 -24.79 -3.13 19.97
CA LYS A 350 -25.37 -3.60 21.23
C LYS A 350 -25.65 -2.48 22.24
N MET A 351 -24.87 -1.40 22.22
CA MET A 351 -25.10 -0.24 23.09
C MET A 351 -26.21 0.68 22.57
N GLN A 352 -26.60 0.57 21.29
CA GLN A 352 -27.67 1.35 20.68
C GLN A 352 -29.04 0.68 20.84
N ASP A 353 -29.08 -0.65 20.70
CA ASP A 353 -30.25 -1.47 20.98
C ASP A 353 -29.83 -2.71 21.79
N ALA A 354 -29.99 -2.61 23.12
CA ALA A 354 -29.60 -3.66 24.05
C ALA A 354 -30.60 -4.83 24.08
N ASP A 355 -31.85 -4.58 23.68
CA ASP A 355 -32.95 -5.55 23.73
C ASP A 355 -33.07 -6.35 22.42
N ALA A 356 -32.68 -5.77 21.28
CA ALA A 356 -32.67 -6.41 19.96
C ALA A 356 -31.33 -6.22 19.19
N PRO A 357 -30.18 -6.70 19.72
CA PRO A 357 -28.88 -6.47 19.09
C PRO A 357 -28.70 -7.26 17.79
N VAL A 358 -28.64 -6.54 16.66
CA VAL A 358 -28.43 -7.15 15.34
C VAL A 358 -26.99 -7.67 15.19
N PRO A 359 -26.78 -8.92 14.72
CA PRO A 359 -25.45 -9.49 14.54
C PRO A 359 -24.76 -8.94 13.27
N ILE A 360 -23.47 -8.61 13.38
CA ILE A 360 -22.63 -8.22 12.24
C ILE A 360 -22.31 -9.46 11.39
N ARG A 361 -22.89 -9.50 10.18
CA ARG A 361 -22.79 -10.60 9.22
C ARG A 361 -21.52 -10.57 8.37
N THR A 362 -20.90 -9.41 8.22
CA THR A 362 -19.63 -9.25 7.49
C THR A 362 -18.59 -10.30 7.87
N GLU A 363 -18.11 -11.09 6.90
CA GLU A 363 -17.06 -12.09 7.17
C GLU A 363 -15.69 -11.44 7.35
N VAL A 364 -14.84 -12.08 8.18
CA VAL A 364 -13.46 -11.66 8.41
C VAL A 364 -12.60 -12.92 8.34
N GLU A 365 -11.88 -13.05 7.25
CA GLU A 365 -11.08 -14.24 6.93
C GLU A 365 -9.73 -13.81 6.36
N ASP A 366 -8.82 -14.77 6.22
CA ASP A 366 -7.61 -14.58 5.43
C ASP A 366 -7.95 -14.75 3.93
N LEU A 367 -7.24 -14.03 3.06
CA LEU A 367 -7.47 -14.10 1.61
C LEU A 367 -7.03 -15.48 1.08
N LYS A 368 -7.99 -16.27 0.57
CA LYS A 368 -7.78 -17.64 0.07
C LYS A 368 -7.27 -17.64 -1.37
N ASN A 369 -7.92 -16.87 -2.23
CA ASN A 369 -7.59 -16.68 -3.65
C ASN A 369 -8.09 -15.31 -4.13
N TYR A 370 -7.57 -14.87 -5.27
CA TYR A 370 -7.98 -13.64 -5.94
C TYR A 370 -7.78 -13.79 -7.45
N HIS A 371 -8.84 -13.60 -8.22
CA HIS A 371 -8.79 -13.53 -9.68
C HIS A 371 -9.24 -12.12 -10.09
N LYS A 372 -8.42 -11.43 -10.87
CA LYS A 372 -8.74 -10.09 -11.37
C LYS A 372 -9.92 -10.18 -12.35
N ALA A 373 -10.92 -9.32 -12.18
CA ALA A 373 -12.05 -9.21 -13.11
C ALA A 373 -11.63 -8.58 -14.44
N GLU A 374 -12.45 -8.78 -15.45
CA GLU A 374 -12.27 -8.33 -16.82
C GLU A 374 -12.06 -6.81 -16.91
N ASP A 375 -11.24 -6.34 -17.86
CA ASP A 375 -10.81 -4.93 -17.95
C ASP A 375 -11.96 -3.91 -18.15
N TYR A 376 -13.15 -4.39 -18.50
CA TYR A 376 -14.36 -3.57 -18.59
C TYR A 376 -15.01 -3.28 -17.23
N HIS A 377 -14.80 -4.12 -16.20
CA HIS A 377 -15.22 -3.83 -14.83
C HIS A 377 -14.27 -2.86 -14.12
N GLN A 378 -12.99 -2.89 -14.48
CA GLN A 378 -11.94 -2.08 -13.87
C GLN A 378 -12.25 -0.59 -14.04
N GLN A 379 -12.35 0.16 -12.94
CA GLN A 379 -12.65 1.60 -12.91
C GLN A 379 -13.94 1.99 -13.64
N TYR A 380 -14.94 1.10 -13.68
CA TYR A 380 -16.15 1.22 -14.50
C TYR A 380 -16.85 2.59 -14.39
N LEU A 381 -17.09 3.08 -13.16
CA LEU A 381 -17.78 4.36 -12.92
C LEU A 381 -16.92 5.59 -13.29
N ALA A 382 -15.60 5.49 -13.13
CA ALA A 382 -14.67 6.54 -13.56
C ALA A 382 -14.55 6.61 -15.09
N LYS A 383 -14.75 5.48 -15.79
CA LYS A 383 -14.82 5.37 -17.26
C LYS A 383 -16.16 5.78 -17.87
N GLY A 384 -17.18 6.11 -17.04
CA GLY A 384 -18.51 6.55 -17.49
C GLY A 384 -19.67 5.61 -17.15
N GLY A 385 -19.36 4.38 -16.73
CA GLY A 385 -20.35 3.33 -16.48
C GLY A 385 -21.32 3.12 -17.63
N ARG A 386 -22.55 2.66 -17.32
CA ARG A 386 -23.59 2.35 -18.32
C ARG A 386 -24.04 3.56 -19.16
N PHE A 387 -23.95 4.77 -18.62
CA PHE A 387 -24.56 5.98 -19.19
C PHE A 387 -23.53 6.96 -19.80
N GLY A 388 -22.24 6.62 -19.79
CA GLY A 388 -21.16 7.50 -20.28
C GLY A 388 -20.84 8.70 -19.37
N ASN A 389 -21.48 8.81 -18.20
CA ASN A 389 -21.31 9.91 -17.26
C ASN A 389 -20.23 9.56 -16.22
N ALA A 390 -18.99 9.94 -16.51
CA ALA A 390 -17.84 9.65 -15.65
C ALA A 390 -17.99 10.30 -14.27
N GLN A 391 -17.77 9.52 -13.22
CA GLN A 391 -17.75 10.02 -11.84
C GLN A 391 -16.31 10.26 -11.42
N SER A 392 -16.05 11.40 -10.76
CA SER A 392 -14.68 11.80 -10.40
C SER A 392 -14.04 10.80 -9.45
N ALA A 393 -12.86 10.30 -9.80
CA ALA A 393 -11.99 9.48 -8.96
C ALA A 393 -10.94 10.31 -8.20
N ALA A 394 -11.06 11.65 -8.20
CA ALA A 394 -10.09 12.54 -7.57
C ALA A 394 -9.98 12.30 -6.06
N LYS A 395 -8.77 12.43 -5.52
CA LYS A 395 -8.50 12.27 -4.09
C LYS A 395 -9.28 13.30 -3.27
N GLY A 396 -10.00 12.83 -2.25
CA GLY A 396 -10.86 13.66 -1.41
C GLY A 396 -12.23 13.99 -1.99
N CYS A 397 -12.59 13.49 -3.18
CA CYS A 397 -13.93 13.71 -3.76
C CYS A 397 -15.03 13.05 -2.90
N ASP A 398 -16.02 13.85 -2.50
CA ASP A 398 -17.13 13.47 -1.61
C ASP A 398 -18.50 13.40 -2.32
N GLU A 399 -18.55 13.62 -3.64
CA GLU A 399 -19.76 13.50 -4.45
C GLU A 399 -20.45 12.13 -4.27
N PRO A 400 -21.78 12.04 -4.13
CA PRO A 400 -22.47 10.75 -4.00
C PRO A 400 -22.19 9.80 -5.17
N ILE A 401 -21.70 8.60 -4.85
CA ILE A 401 -21.42 7.54 -5.83
C ILE A 401 -22.74 6.89 -6.28
N ARG A 402 -22.95 6.82 -7.59
CA ARG A 402 -24.13 6.20 -8.25
C ARG A 402 -23.70 5.00 -9.07
N CYS A 403 -23.99 3.78 -8.60
CA CYS A 403 -23.75 2.56 -9.40
C CYS A 403 -24.84 2.32 -10.44
N TYR A 404 -26.11 2.41 -10.04
CA TYR A 404 -27.28 1.97 -10.82
C TYR A 404 -28.37 3.04 -10.91
N GLY A 405 -28.00 4.28 -11.25
CA GLY A 405 -28.91 5.43 -11.37
C GLY A 405 -28.98 6.27 -10.10
#